data_AF-A0A3B8WI21-F1
#
_entry.id   AF-A0A3B8WI21-F1
#
_cell.length_a   1.000
_cell.length_b   1.000
_cell.length_c   1.000
_cell.angle_alpha   90.00
_cell.angle_beta   90.00
_cell.angle_gamma   90.00
#
_symmetry.space_group_name_H-M   'P 1'
#
loop_
_entity.id
_entity.type
_entity.pdbx_description
1 polymer ?
#
loop_
_entity_poly.entity_id
_entity_poly.type
_entity_poly.pdbx_seq_one_letter_code
_entity_poly.pdbx_strand_id
1 'polypeptide(L)' 'MKIRSQVGMVLNLDKCIGCHTCSVTCKNVWTSREGMEYAWFNNVETKPGIGYPKEWENQ' A
#
# COMPACT_ATOMS: atom_id res chain seq x y z
N MET A 1 6.34 33.72 -7.80
CA MET A 1 5.67 32.69 -6.98
C MET A 1 4.85 31.80 -7.89
N LYS A 2 5.15 30.48 -7.97
CA LYS A 2 4.39 29.53 -8.79
C LYS A 2 3.71 28.53 -7.85
N ILE A 3 2.51 28.86 -7.39
CA ILE A 3 1.74 28.00 -6.50
C ILE A 3 1.32 26.75 -7.30
N ARG A 4 1.50 25.59 -6.69
CA ARG A 4 0.96 24.30 -7.13
C ARG A 4 0.15 23.71 -5.97
N SER A 5 -0.74 22.79 -6.31
CA SER A 5 -1.52 22.02 -5.35
C SER A 5 -1.32 20.53 -5.58
N GLN A 6 -1.46 19.76 -4.50
CA GLN A 6 -1.39 18.30 -4.49
C GLN A 6 -2.37 17.75 -3.46
N VAL A 7 -3.01 16.63 -3.77
CA VAL A 7 -3.83 15.88 -2.82
C VAL A 7 -2.92 15.05 -1.93
N GLY A 8 -2.95 15.27 -0.63
CA GLY A 8 -2.22 14.50 0.38
C GLY A 8 -3.10 13.44 1.06
N MET A 9 -2.47 12.47 1.71
CA MET A 9 -3.14 11.41 2.48
C MET A 9 -2.42 11.23 3.83
N VAL A 10 -3.19 10.94 4.89
CA VAL A 10 -2.65 10.64 6.22
C VAL A 10 -3.22 9.30 6.69
N LEU A 11 -2.36 8.44 7.22
CA LEU A 11 -2.73 7.17 7.83
C LEU A 11 -2.40 7.22 9.33
N ASN A 12 -3.43 7.16 10.18
CA ASN A 12 -3.23 7.11 11.64
C ASN A 12 -2.93 5.66 12.06
N LEU A 13 -1.68 5.40 12.46
CA LEU A 13 -1.22 4.07 12.83
C LEU A 13 -1.79 3.58 14.18
N ASP A 14 -2.23 4.47 15.07
CA ASP A 14 -2.87 4.10 16.34
C ASP A 14 -4.26 3.48 16.14
N LYS A 15 -4.90 3.79 15.00
CA LYS A 15 -6.21 3.26 14.63
C LYS A 15 -6.13 2.16 13.56
N CYS A 16 -4.95 1.87 13.05
CA CYS A 16 -4.77 0.80 12.08
C CYS A 16 -4.93 -0.56 12.78
N ILE A 17 -5.82 -1.40 12.26
CA ILE A 17 -6.07 -2.74 12.82
C ILE A 17 -5.50 -3.87 11.96
N GLY A 18 -4.71 -3.55 10.92
CA GLY A 18 -4.08 -4.56 10.06
C GLY A 18 -5.06 -5.48 9.34
N CYS A 19 -6.27 -5.03 9.00
CA CYS A 19 -7.32 -5.91 8.44
C CYS A 19 -7.22 -6.19 6.93
N HIS A 20 -6.27 -5.58 6.22
CA HIS A 20 -6.05 -5.74 4.77
C HIS A 20 -7.23 -5.37 3.85
N THR A 21 -8.30 -4.74 4.35
CA THR A 21 -9.45 -4.35 3.51
C THR A 21 -9.06 -3.38 2.39
N CYS A 22 -8.17 -2.43 2.67
CA CYS A 22 -7.63 -1.50 1.68
C CYS A 22 -6.85 -2.22 0.56
N SER A 23 -6.13 -3.30 0.90
CA SER A 23 -5.40 -4.11 -0.09
C SER A 23 -6.33 -4.88 -1.02
N VAL A 24 -7.36 -5.55 -0.47
CA VAL A 24 -8.29 -6.36 -1.26
C VAL A 24 -9.13 -5.50 -2.21
N THR A 25 -9.65 -4.38 -1.72
CA THR A 25 -10.44 -3.46 -2.57
C THR A 25 -9.59 -2.89 -3.71
N CYS A 26 -8.35 -2.49 -3.45
CA CYS A 26 -7.42 -2.04 -4.48
C CYS A 26 -7.11 -3.14 -5.50
N LYS A 27 -6.83 -4.36 -5.03
CA LYS A 27 -6.58 -5.54 -5.88
C LYS A 27 -7.74 -5.80 -6.83
N ASN A 28 -8.96 -5.92 -6.29
CA ASN A 28 -10.15 -6.27 -7.06
C ASN A 28 -10.45 -5.27 -8.18
N VAL A 29 -10.26 -3.97 -7.92
CA VAL A 29 -10.55 -2.94 -8.91
C VAL A 29 -9.45 -2.84 -9.96
N TRP A 30 -8.17 -2.95 -9.55
CA TRP A 30 -7.07 -2.50 -10.41
C TRP A 30 -6.15 -3.62 -10.89
N THR A 31 -5.82 -4.61 -10.05
CA THR A 31 -4.73 -5.57 -10.29
C THR A 31 -5.17 -7.04 -10.27
N SER A 32 -6.41 -7.31 -10.68
CA SER A 32 -6.95 -8.67 -10.88
C SER A 32 -6.75 -9.23 -12.30
N ARG A 33 -6.03 -8.52 -13.17
CA ARG A 33 -5.73 -8.97 -14.55
C ARG A 33 -4.55 -9.94 -14.57
N GLU A 34 -4.51 -10.77 -15.60
CA GLU A 34 -3.40 -11.69 -15.84
C GLU A 34 -2.07 -10.95 -15.92
N GLY A 35 -1.05 -11.48 -15.23
CA GLY A 35 0.28 -10.88 -15.10
C GLY A 35 0.42 -9.82 -14.00
N MET A 36 -0.67 -9.42 -13.32
CA MET A 36 -0.65 -8.45 -12.22
C MET A 36 -1.15 -9.04 -10.89
N GLU A 37 -1.43 -10.33 -10.84
CA GLU A 37 -2.01 -11.03 -9.69
C GLU A 37 -1.11 -10.93 -8.47
N TYR A 38 0.21 -10.95 -8.68
CA TYR A 38 1.19 -10.78 -7.62
C TYR A 38 1.24 -9.34 -7.08
N ALA A 39 0.86 -8.33 -7.88
CA ALA A 39 1.11 -6.93 -7.58
C ALA A 39 0.06 -6.33 -6.64
N TRP A 40 0.51 -5.82 -5.49
CA TRP A 40 -0.34 -5.13 -4.52
C TRP A 40 0.01 -3.64 -4.49
N PHE A 41 -0.74 -2.82 -5.24
CA PHE A 41 -0.53 -1.37 -5.26
C PHE A 41 -0.72 -0.72 -3.89
N ASN A 42 -1.59 -1.29 -3.05
CA ASN A 42 -1.74 -0.93 -1.65
C ASN A 42 -1.57 -2.20 -0.80
N ASN A 43 -0.46 -2.34 -0.10
CA ASN A 43 -0.17 -3.45 0.81
C ASN A 43 -0.14 -2.99 2.27
N VAL A 44 -0.32 -3.94 3.19
CA VAL A 44 -0.20 -3.74 4.64
C VAL A 44 0.86 -4.70 5.15
N GLU A 45 1.80 -4.20 5.96
CA GLU A 45 2.92 -4.97 6.50
C GLU A 45 2.93 -4.88 8.03
N THR A 46 3.21 -6.01 8.69
CA THR A 46 3.44 -6.04 10.14
C THR A 46 4.88 -5.66 10.44
N LYS A 47 5.08 -4.81 11.45
CA LYS A 47 6.41 -4.48 11.98
C LYS A 47 6.58 -5.05 13.40
N PRO A 48 7.78 -5.57 13.75
CA PRO A 48 8.94 -5.76 12.88
C PRO A 48 8.71 -6.84 11.79
N GLY A 49 9.29 -6.66 10.60
CA GLY A 49 9.09 -7.55 9.46
C GLY A 49 9.87 -7.14 8.20
N ILE A 50 10.00 -8.05 7.23
CA ILE A 50 10.82 -7.90 6.00
C ILE A 50 10.12 -7.18 4.84
N GLY A 51 8.80 -6.98 4.94
CA GLY A 51 7.99 -6.29 3.94
C GLY A 51 7.76 -7.03 2.60
N TYR A 52 7.16 -6.32 1.65
CA TYR A 52 6.87 -6.78 0.29
C TYR A 52 7.26 -5.70 -0.76
N PRO A 53 8.16 -6.01 -1.73
CA PRO A 53 8.96 -7.24 -1.81
C PRO A 53 9.89 -7.38 -0.60
N LYS A 54 10.43 -8.58 -0.39
CA LYS A 54 11.30 -8.85 0.75
C LYS A 54 12.47 -7.88 0.77
N GLU A 55 12.72 -7.30 1.94
CA GLU A 55 13.83 -6.38 2.23
C GLU A 55 13.82 -5.10 1.39
N TRP A 56 12.64 -4.59 1.01
CA TRP A 56 12.52 -3.37 0.18
C TRP A 56 13.13 -2.11 0.80
N GLU A 57 13.28 -2.06 2.13
CA GLU A 57 13.92 -0.93 2.84
C GLU A 57 15.47 -0.93 2.68
N ASN A 58 16.08 -2.01 2.19
CA ASN A 58 17.52 -2.12 1.95
C ASN A 58 17.89 -1.49 0.59
N GLN A 59 18.54 -0.31 0.61
CA GLN A 59 18.87 0.51 -0.58
C GLN A 59 20.28 0.26 -1.12
#